data_AF-A0A2R7MB04-F1
#
_entry.id   AF-A0A2R7MB04-F1
#
_cell.length_a   1.000
_cell.length_b   1.000
_cell.length_c   1.000
_cell.angle_alpha   90.00
_cell.angle_beta   90.00
_cell.angle_gamma   90.00
#
_symmetry.space_group_name_H-M   'P 1'
#
loop_
_entity.id
_entity.type
_entity.pdbx_description
1 polymer ?
#
loop_
_entity_poly.entity_id
_entity_poly.type
_entity_poly.pdbx_seq_one_letter_code
_entity_poly.pdbx_strand_id
1 'polypeptide(L)'
;MPEDVTLAFLREWGAPDAGGSKKSRGQVVVVGGSPRSSGAVLLSGEAALRVGAGRVGIAAPAALAPHLGPAFPEAGVYALPTGSDPLDDALRSALESADAVLLGPGFDDPDATRAALLAVTGAEVQRLVLDAFALGILPSFDRDLLPDDLLVNANEEEAALLLERDLGEDRAADVVE
;
A
#
# COMPACT_ATOMS: atom_id res chain seq x y z
N MET A 1 22.26 -11.21 -5.73
CA MET A 1 22.15 -11.10 -7.21
C MET A 1 20.67 -11.12 -7.53
N PRO A 2 20.16 -10.18 -8.32
CA PRO A 2 18.77 -10.23 -8.77
C PRO A 2 18.53 -11.52 -9.56
N GLU A 3 17.33 -12.08 -9.43
CA GLU A 3 16.89 -13.27 -10.16
C GLU A 3 15.86 -12.86 -11.23
N ASP A 4 15.97 -13.42 -12.42
CA ASP A 4 15.02 -13.15 -13.49
C ASP A 4 13.65 -13.74 -13.19
N VAL A 5 12.62 -12.89 -13.14
CA VAL A 5 11.23 -13.32 -12.97
C VAL A 5 10.71 -13.87 -14.31
N THR A 6 10.81 -15.19 -14.49
CA THR A 6 10.33 -15.88 -15.70
C THR A 6 8.88 -16.34 -15.56
N LEU A 7 8.23 -16.66 -16.68
CA LEU A 7 6.90 -17.30 -16.67
C LEU A 7 6.90 -18.67 -15.98
N ALA A 8 8.02 -19.39 -16.02
CA ALA A 8 8.15 -20.67 -15.32
C ALA A 8 8.12 -20.44 -13.80
N PHE A 9 8.93 -19.48 -13.33
CA PHE A 9 8.97 -19.07 -11.93
C PHE A 9 7.59 -18.60 -11.41
N LEU A 10 6.89 -17.73 -12.14
CA LEU A 10 5.56 -17.26 -11.74
C LEU A 10 4.52 -18.39 -11.64
N ARG A 11 4.65 -19.45 -12.44
CA ARG A 11 3.73 -20.61 -12.36
C ARG A 11 3.95 -21.45 -11.11
N GLU A 12 5.12 -21.37 -10.49
CA GLU A 12 5.43 -22.10 -9.25
C GLU A 12 4.72 -21.51 -8.03
N TRP A 13 4.31 -20.23 -8.08
CA TRP A 13 3.57 -19.58 -6.99
C TRP A 13 2.15 -20.15 -6.81
N GLY A 14 1.63 -20.85 -7.82
CA GLY A 14 0.35 -21.55 -7.76
C GLY A 14 -0.88 -20.62 -7.72
N ALA A 15 -2.05 -21.22 -7.60
CA ALA A 15 -3.31 -20.52 -7.36
C ALA A 15 -3.65 -20.57 -5.87
N PRO A 16 -4.39 -19.58 -5.32
CA PRO A 16 -4.88 -19.64 -3.94
C PRO A 16 -5.65 -20.94 -3.69
N ASP A 17 -5.46 -21.56 -2.52
CA ASP A 17 -6.16 -22.79 -2.16
C ASP A 17 -7.69 -22.61 -2.19
N ALA A 18 -8.35 -23.41 -3.03
CA ALA A 18 -9.79 -23.39 -3.22
C ALA A 18 -10.57 -23.88 -1.98
N GLY A 19 -9.94 -24.66 -1.09
CA GLY A 19 -10.53 -25.20 0.13
C GLY A 19 -10.48 -24.25 1.34
N GLY A 20 -9.73 -23.15 1.23
CA GLY A 20 -9.52 -22.19 2.33
C GLY A 20 -10.70 -21.26 2.58
N SER A 21 -10.88 -20.85 3.84
CA SER A 21 -11.81 -19.75 4.15
C SER A 21 -11.26 -18.42 3.62
N LYS A 22 -12.09 -17.38 3.46
CA LYS A 22 -11.59 -16.04 3.08
C LYS A 22 -10.55 -15.47 4.04
N LYS A 23 -10.42 -16.01 5.26
CA LYS A 23 -9.38 -15.63 6.23
C LYS A 23 -8.02 -16.23 5.90
N SER A 24 -7.96 -17.37 5.21
CA SER A 24 -6.70 -18.06 4.87
C SER A 24 -6.08 -17.58 3.56
N ARG A 25 -6.76 -16.71 2.81
CA ARG A 25 -6.27 -16.08 1.58
C ARG A 25 -5.70 -14.67 1.81
N GLY A 26 -5.42 -14.34 3.05
CA GLY A 26 -4.88 -13.06 3.48
C GLY A 26 -5.84 -11.87 3.40
N GLN A 27 -5.39 -10.75 3.95
CA GLN A 27 -6.05 -9.45 3.97
C GLN A 27 -5.09 -8.37 3.48
N VAL A 28 -5.56 -7.54 2.56
CA VAL A 28 -4.85 -6.36 2.08
C VAL A 28 -5.62 -5.11 2.50
N VAL A 29 -4.93 -4.09 3.00
CA VAL A 29 -5.51 -2.75 3.23
C VAL A 29 -4.83 -1.76 2.30
N VAL A 30 -5.62 -1.03 1.51
CA VAL A 30 -5.15 0.06 0.65
C VAL A 30 -5.42 1.39 1.34
N VAL A 31 -4.40 2.20 1.51
CA VAL A 31 -4.41 3.48 2.20
C VAL A 31 -4.10 4.59 1.20
N GLY A 32 -5.07 5.46 0.95
CA GLY A 32 -4.88 6.51 -0.05
C GLY A 32 -6.15 7.21 -0.48
N GLY A 33 -6.07 7.79 -1.69
CA GLY A 33 -7.16 8.51 -2.32
C GLY A 33 -7.26 9.97 -1.91
N SER A 34 -7.76 10.76 -2.84
CA SER A 34 -8.09 12.17 -2.68
C SER A 34 -9.38 12.48 -3.45
N PRO A 35 -9.99 13.66 -3.27
CA PRO A 35 -11.11 14.09 -4.10
C PRO A 35 -10.82 14.05 -5.61
N ARG A 36 -9.54 14.20 -6.01
CA ARG A 36 -9.13 14.15 -7.42
C ARG A 36 -8.83 12.74 -7.91
N SER A 37 -8.41 11.83 -7.03
CA SER A 37 -7.89 10.51 -7.41
C SER A 37 -8.40 9.36 -6.52
N SER A 38 -9.69 9.35 -6.21
CA SER A 38 -10.33 8.26 -5.44
C SER A 38 -10.35 6.92 -6.20
N GLY A 39 -10.25 6.93 -7.53
CA GLY A 39 -10.20 5.71 -8.34
C GLY A 39 -8.93 4.87 -8.14
N ALA A 40 -7.83 5.48 -7.70
CA ALA A 40 -6.55 4.78 -7.51
C ALA A 40 -6.65 3.70 -6.42
N VAL A 41 -7.34 3.99 -5.31
CA VAL A 41 -7.55 3.00 -4.25
C VAL A 41 -8.52 1.89 -4.66
N LEU A 42 -9.49 2.19 -5.54
CA LEU A 42 -10.41 1.19 -6.09
C LEU A 42 -9.67 0.22 -7.00
N LEU A 43 -8.86 0.72 -7.94
CA LEU A 43 -8.06 -0.11 -8.84
C LEU A 43 -7.08 -1.00 -8.09
N SER A 44 -6.41 -0.43 -7.07
CA SER A 44 -5.47 -1.18 -6.23
C SER A 44 -6.17 -2.29 -5.45
N GLY A 45 -7.32 -2.00 -4.87
CA GLY A 45 -8.11 -2.99 -4.13
C GLY A 45 -8.72 -4.06 -5.04
N GLU A 46 -9.18 -3.70 -6.24
CA GLU A 46 -9.63 -4.69 -7.24
C GLU A 46 -8.47 -5.61 -7.64
N ALA A 47 -7.29 -5.05 -7.92
CA ALA A 47 -6.11 -5.83 -8.26
C ALA A 47 -5.77 -6.84 -7.15
N ALA A 48 -5.85 -6.44 -5.88
CA ALA A 48 -5.65 -7.34 -4.73
C ALA A 48 -6.63 -8.53 -4.74
N LEU A 49 -7.93 -8.29 -4.98
CA LEU A 49 -8.91 -9.38 -5.12
C LEU A 49 -8.63 -10.27 -6.34
N ARG A 50 -8.24 -9.67 -7.47
CA ARG A 50 -7.96 -10.39 -8.73
C ARG A 50 -6.79 -11.35 -8.59
N VAL A 51 -5.78 -11.00 -7.78
CA VAL A 51 -4.63 -11.88 -7.50
C VAL A 51 -4.89 -12.85 -6.33
N GLY A 52 -6.07 -12.80 -5.71
CA GLY A 52 -6.55 -13.83 -4.79
C GLY A 52 -6.64 -13.42 -3.32
N ALA A 53 -6.50 -12.14 -2.97
CA ALA A 53 -6.70 -11.68 -1.59
C ALA A 53 -8.10 -12.08 -1.08
N GLY A 54 -8.15 -12.61 0.13
CA GLY A 54 -9.40 -13.06 0.74
C GLY A 54 -10.29 -11.92 1.26
N ARG A 55 -9.66 -10.81 1.67
CA ARG A 55 -10.31 -9.60 2.19
C ARG A 55 -9.55 -8.37 1.70
N VAL A 56 -10.29 -7.31 1.38
CA VAL A 56 -9.72 -6.00 1.05
C VAL A 56 -10.36 -4.93 1.93
N GLY A 57 -9.53 -4.07 2.49
CA GLY A 57 -9.92 -2.83 3.14
C GLY A 57 -9.44 -1.63 2.35
N ILE A 58 -10.20 -0.53 2.37
CA ILE A 58 -9.79 0.77 1.86
C ILE A 58 -9.88 1.77 2.99
N ALA A 59 -8.75 2.38 3.33
CA ALA A 59 -8.68 3.52 4.24
C ALA A 59 -8.45 4.78 3.40
N ALA A 60 -9.39 5.72 3.45
CA ALA A 60 -9.35 6.94 2.66
C ALA A 60 -9.87 8.13 3.47
N PRO A 61 -9.65 9.39 3.05
CA PRO A 61 -10.26 10.54 3.70
C PRO A 61 -11.78 10.34 3.89
N ALA A 62 -12.31 10.69 5.06
CA ALA A 62 -13.69 10.42 5.44
C ALA A 62 -14.73 10.92 4.41
N ALA A 63 -14.43 12.02 3.73
CA ALA A 63 -15.25 12.59 2.67
C ALA A 63 -15.45 11.65 1.46
N LEU A 64 -14.54 10.69 1.22
CA LEU A 64 -14.63 9.73 0.12
C LEU A 64 -15.45 8.48 0.48
N ALA A 65 -15.59 8.15 1.77
CA ALA A 65 -16.23 6.91 2.21
C ALA A 65 -17.64 6.67 1.62
N PRO A 66 -18.54 7.69 1.53
CA PRO A 66 -19.86 7.52 0.92
C PRO A 66 -19.84 7.15 -0.57
N HIS A 67 -18.75 7.45 -1.26
CA HIS A 67 -18.57 7.17 -2.69
C HIS A 67 -17.90 5.81 -2.94
N LEU A 68 -16.98 5.42 -2.06
CA LEU A 68 -16.19 4.21 -2.21
C LEU A 68 -17.00 2.93 -1.96
N GLY A 69 -17.86 2.93 -0.92
CA GLY A 69 -18.66 1.75 -0.57
C GLY A 69 -19.55 1.24 -1.72
N PRO A 70 -20.36 2.10 -2.37
CA PRO A 70 -21.16 1.68 -3.52
C PRO A 70 -20.34 1.30 -4.75
N ALA A 71 -19.16 1.90 -4.93
CA ALA A 71 -18.29 1.64 -6.08
C ALA A 71 -17.51 0.32 -5.94
N PHE A 72 -17.24 -0.11 -4.72
CA PHE A 72 -16.52 -1.35 -4.44
C PHE A 72 -17.08 -2.07 -3.21
N PRO A 73 -18.24 -2.72 -3.37
CA PRO A 73 -19.02 -3.28 -2.26
C PRO A 73 -18.34 -4.45 -1.55
N GLU A 74 -17.33 -5.07 -2.16
CA GLU A 74 -16.54 -6.15 -1.55
C GLU A 74 -15.54 -5.65 -0.50
N ALA A 75 -15.20 -4.36 -0.51
CA ALA A 75 -14.21 -3.77 0.38
C ALA A 75 -14.82 -3.27 1.71
N GLY A 76 -14.09 -3.47 2.81
CA GLY A 76 -14.34 -2.70 4.03
C GLY A 76 -13.83 -1.27 3.85
N VAL A 77 -14.68 -0.27 4.06
CA VAL A 77 -14.29 1.14 3.91
C VAL A 77 -14.08 1.77 5.29
N TYR A 78 -12.91 2.37 5.47
CA TYR A 78 -12.47 3.00 6.71
C TYR A 78 -12.12 4.47 6.45
N ALA A 79 -12.35 5.31 7.46
CA ALA A 79 -11.95 6.70 7.41
C ALA A 79 -10.51 6.85 7.93
N LEU A 80 -9.67 7.54 7.18
CA LEU A 80 -8.38 7.98 7.71
C LEU A 80 -8.58 9.11 8.74
N PRO A 81 -7.74 9.14 9.79
CA PRO A 81 -7.74 10.26 10.72
C PRO A 81 -7.32 11.54 10.01
N THR A 82 -7.77 12.69 10.54
CA THR A 82 -7.34 14.00 10.06
C THR A 82 -6.11 14.44 10.82
N GLY A 83 -5.03 14.77 10.13
CA GLY A 83 -3.79 15.25 10.78
C GLY A 83 -3.23 14.22 11.76
N SER A 84 -3.06 14.60 13.03
CA SER A 84 -2.49 13.75 14.09
C SER A 84 -3.54 13.03 14.94
N ASP A 85 -4.80 13.01 14.51
CA ASP A 85 -5.84 12.27 15.23
C ASP A 85 -5.51 10.77 15.27
N PRO A 86 -5.87 10.04 16.34
CA PRO A 86 -5.63 8.62 16.41
C PRO A 86 -6.49 7.85 15.40
N LEU A 87 -5.99 6.71 14.95
CA LEU A 87 -6.81 5.71 14.26
C LEU A 87 -7.99 5.30 15.13
N ASP A 88 -9.16 5.16 14.51
CA ASP A 88 -10.28 4.48 15.15
C ASP A 88 -9.99 2.97 15.34
N ASP A 89 -10.70 2.34 16.27
CA ASP A 89 -10.47 0.92 16.63
C ASP A 89 -10.69 -0.02 15.44
N ALA A 90 -11.60 0.33 14.51
CA ALA A 90 -11.94 -0.53 13.39
C ALA A 90 -10.80 -0.53 12.34
N LEU A 91 -10.29 0.65 11.99
CA LEU A 91 -9.15 0.79 11.10
C LEU A 91 -7.88 0.24 11.74
N ARG A 92 -7.63 0.52 13.02
CA ARG A 92 -6.51 -0.06 13.77
C ARG A 92 -6.52 -1.59 13.67
N SER A 93 -7.64 -2.23 14.01
CA SER A 93 -7.77 -3.68 13.93
C SER A 93 -7.60 -4.20 12.49
N ALA A 94 -8.08 -3.46 11.49
CA ALA A 94 -7.90 -3.81 10.09
C ALA A 94 -6.42 -3.76 9.65
N LEU A 95 -5.66 -2.78 10.11
CA LEU A 95 -4.23 -2.64 9.82
C LEU A 95 -3.41 -3.72 10.53
N GLU A 96 -3.64 -3.94 11.84
CA GLU A 96 -2.95 -4.97 12.63
C GLU A 96 -3.18 -6.39 12.08
N SER A 97 -4.38 -6.64 11.53
CA SER A 97 -4.74 -7.94 10.95
C SER A 97 -4.45 -8.08 9.45
N ALA A 98 -3.87 -7.06 8.82
CA ALA A 98 -3.49 -7.10 7.41
C ALA A 98 -2.19 -7.87 7.21
N ASP A 99 -2.15 -8.72 6.19
CA ASP A 99 -0.94 -9.40 5.75
C ASP A 99 -0.07 -8.49 4.87
N ALA A 100 -0.68 -7.46 4.27
CA ALA A 100 0.01 -6.37 3.59
C ALA A 100 -0.82 -5.09 3.61
N VAL A 101 -0.15 -3.95 3.75
CA VAL A 101 -0.75 -2.63 3.62
C VAL A 101 -0.09 -1.91 2.44
N LEU A 102 -0.88 -1.43 1.50
CA LEU A 102 -0.42 -0.57 0.40
C LEU A 102 -0.74 0.88 0.75
N LEU A 103 0.24 1.77 0.74
CA LEU A 103 0.05 3.19 1.00
C LEU A 103 0.61 4.03 -0.14
N GLY A 104 -0.19 5.00 -0.61
CA GLY A 104 0.27 5.95 -1.62
C GLY A 104 -0.70 6.26 -2.75
N PRO A 105 -1.39 5.25 -3.34
CA PRO A 105 -2.22 5.47 -4.51
C PRO A 105 -3.31 6.53 -4.27
N GLY A 106 -3.30 7.56 -5.13
CA GLY A 106 -4.34 8.59 -5.15
C GLY A 106 -4.22 9.68 -4.11
N PHE A 107 -3.17 9.70 -3.28
CA PHE A 107 -2.82 10.90 -2.53
C PHE A 107 -2.34 12.03 -3.46
N ASP A 108 -2.53 13.26 -3.01
CA ASP A 108 -2.11 14.46 -3.75
C ASP A 108 -1.66 15.61 -2.83
N ASP A 109 -1.42 15.29 -1.56
CA ASP A 109 -0.96 16.23 -0.53
C ASP A 109 0.13 15.55 0.34
N PRO A 110 1.35 16.10 0.43
CA PRO A 110 2.45 15.49 1.17
C PRO A 110 2.19 15.36 2.67
N ASP A 111 1.53 16.34 3.27
CA ASP A 111 1.29 16.37 4.72
C ASP A 111 0.24 15.33 5.12
N ALA A 112 -0.84 15.21 4.34
CA ALA A 112 -1.84 14.16 4.50
C ALA A 112 -1.23 12.76 4.29
N THR A 113 -0.34 12.61 3.29
CA THR A 113 0.37 11.35 3.03
C THR A 113 1.26 10.98 4.21
N ARG A 114 2.00 11.95 4.76
CA ARG A 114 2.86 11.76 5.95
C ARG A 114 2.04 11.39 7.16
N ALA A 115 0.92 12.07 7.40
CA ALA A 115 0.02 11.77 8.51
C ALA A 115 -0.53 10.33 8.40
N ALA A 116 -0.96 9.92 7.20
CA ALA A 116 -1.42 8.56 6.96
C ALA A 116 -0.32 7.52 7.19
N LEU A 117 0.90 7.78 6.71
CA LEU A 117 2.05 6.88 6.92
C LEU A 117 2.41 6.75 8.41
N LEU A 118 2.37 7.85 9.16
CA LEU A 118 2.60 7.85 10.60
C LEU A 118 1.51 7.07 11.35
N ALA A 119 0.25 7.22 10.95
CA ALA A 119 -0.85 6.46 11.53
C ALA A 119 -0.73 4.95 11.25
N VAL A 120 -0.38 4.57 10.02
CA VAL A 120 -0.20 3.17 9.60
C VAL A 120 0.98 2.50 10.30
N THR A 121 2.12 3.18 10.39
CA THR A 121 3.30 2.66 11.10
C THR A 121 3.04 2.50 12.60
N GLY A 122 2.24 3.38 13.21
CA GLY A 122 1.77 3.24 14.59
C GLY A 122 0.76 2.11 14.85
N ALA A 123 0.39 1.32 13.84
CA ALA A 123 -0.44 0.12 13.96
C ALA A 123 0.34 -1.19 13.78
N GLU A 124 1.69 -1.14 13.82
CA GLU A 124 2.58 -2.31 13.78
C GLU A 124 2.30 -3.28 12.61
N VAL A 125 2.12 -2.72 11.40
CA VAL A 125 1.80 -3.50 10.20
C VAL A 125 2.92 -4.47 9.83
N GLN A 126 2.56 -5.70 9.47
CA GLN A 126 3.54 -6.75 9.18
C GLN A 126 4.35 -6.48 7.92
N ARG A 127 3.68 -6.07 6.84
CA ARG A 127 4.29 -5.73 5.56
C ARG A 127 3.71 -4.44 5.03
N LEU A 128 4.56 -3.51 4.66
CA LEU A 128 4.18 -2.24 4.07
C LEU A 128 4.68 -2.15 2.63
N VAL A 129 3.78 -1.80 1.73
CA VAL A 129 4.08 -1.49 0.34
C VAL A 129 3.89 0.02 0.15
N LEU A 130 4.94 0.71 -0.27
CA LEU A 130 4.89 2.13 -0.59
C LEU A 130 4.93 2.30 -2.10
N ASP A 131 4.02 3.12 -2.60
CA ASP A 131 3.85 3.39 -4.04
C ASP A 131 3.50 4.86 -4.26
N ALA A 132 3.71 5.35 -5.47
CA ALA A 132 3.28 6.69 -5.92
C ALA A 132 3.65 7.81 -4.92
N PHE A 133 2.65 8.57 -4.45
CA PHE A 133 2.87 9.76 -3.63
C PHE A 133 3.57 9.47 -2.28
N ALA A 134 3.49 8.24 -1.78
CA ALA A 134 4.21 7.85 -0.57
C ALA A 134 5.73 7.87 -0.76
N LEU A 135 6.20 7.60 -1.98
CA LEU A 135 7.61 7.62 -2.32
C LEU A 135 8.19 9.03 -2.28
N GLY A 136 7.39 10.03 -2.67
CA GLY A 136 7.81 11.43 -2.64
C GLY A 136 8.14 11.96 -1.24
N ILE A 137 7.53 11.40 -0.19
CA ILE A 137 7.81 11.81 1.20
C ILE A 137 8.87 10.94 1.88
N LEU A 138 9.15 9.75 1.34
CA LEU A 138 9.95 8.71 1.98
C LEU A 138 11.38 9.16 2.35
N PRO A 139 12.12 9.95 1.53
CA PRO A 139 13.48 10.40 1.87
C PRO A 139 13.55 11.22 3.17
N SER A 140 12.43 11.82 3.55
CA SER A 140 12.30 12.67 4.76
C SER A 140 11.45 12.02 5.84
N PHE A 141 11.17 10.72 5.72
CA PHE A 141 10.45 9.95 6.72
C PHE A 141 11.43 9.14 7.56
N ASP A 142 11.17 9.02 8.85
CA ASP A 142 12.04 8.30 9.77
C ASP A 142 11.98 6.79 9.50
N ARG A 143 13.11 6.21 9.08
CA ARG A 143 13.21 4.79 8.71
C ARG A 143 12.94 3.87 9.90
N ASP A 144 13.23 4.32 11.12
CA ASP A 144 13.04 3.53 12.36
C ASP A 144 11.54 3.34 12.68
N LEU A 145 10.67 4.14 12.08
CA LEU A 145 9.22 3.99 12.20
C LEU A 145 8.63 3.00 11.17
N LEU A 146 9.38 2.67 10.12
CA LEU A 146 8.91 1.76 9.06
C LEU A 146 9.17 0.30 9.43
N PRO A 147 8.30 -0.64 9.05
CA PRO A 147 8.52 -2.06 9.31
C PRO A 147 9.76 -2.59 8.58
N ASP A 148 10.25 -3.74 9.02
CA ASP A 148 11.37 -4.43 8.37
C ASP A 148 10.97 -4.95 6.98
N ASP A 149 9.76 -5.52 6.86
CA ASP A 149 9.20 -6.01 5.59
C ASP A 149 8.55 -4.84 4.82
N LEU A 150 9.41 -4.11 4.12
CA LEU A 150 9.05 -2.94 3.32
C LEU A 150 9.31 -3.22 1.84
N LEU A 151 8.29 -3.04 1.01
CA LEU A 151 8.39 -3.06 -0.45
C LEU A 151 8.17 -1.65 -1.00
N VAL A 152 9.08 -1.20 -1.85
CA VAL A 152 9.03 0.12 -2.48
C VAL A 152 8.83 -0.09 -3.99
N ASN A 153 7.72 0.41 -4.53
CA ASN A 153 7.39 0.29 -5.95
C ASN A 153 7.67 1.60 -6.70
N ALA A 154 8.94 1.91 -6.92
CA ALA A 154 9.35 3.15 -7.59
C ALA A 154 9.46 2.97 -9.11
N ASN A 155 8.87 3.91 -9.86
CA ASN A 155 9.26 4.12 -11.25
C ASN A 155 10.64 4.81 -11.35
N GLU A 156 11.15 5.05 -12.56
CA GLU A 156 12.48 5.65 -12.73
C GLU A 156 12.61 7.06 -12.14
N GLU A 157 11.58 7.90 -12.24
CA GLU A 157 11.60 9.26 -11.67
C GLU A 157 11.57 9.22 -10.15
N GLU A 158 10.74 8.34 -9.58
CA GLU A 158 10.64 8.11 -8.14
C GLU A 158 11.93 7.50 -7.58
N ALA A 159 12.55 6.56 -8.29
CA ALA A 159 13.81 5.95 -7.86
C ALA A 159 14.96 6.97 -7.86
N ALA A 160 15.06 7.84 -8.88
CA ALA A 160 16.02 8.93 -8.89
C ALA A 160 15.80 9.90 -7.71
N LEU A 161 14.54 10.18 -7.39
CA LEU A 161 14.17 11.00 -6.22
C LEU A 161 14.58 10.33 -4.91
N LEU A 162 14.37 9.02 -4.76
CA LEU A 162 14.73 8.26 -3.56
C LEU A 162 16.24 8.16 -3.36
N LEU A 163 17.00 8.01 -4.45
CA LEU A 163 18.47 7.92 -4.41
C LEU A 163 19.16 9.29 -4.36
N GLU A 164 18.41 10.38 -4.50
CA GLU A 164 18.92 11.76 -4.60
C GLU A 164 19.98 11.95 -5.71
N ARG A 165 19.88 11.16 -6.78
CA ARG A 165 20.79 11.21 -7.94
C ARG A 165 20.11 10.66 -9.20
N ASP A 166 20.68 10.98 -10.35
CA ASP A 166 20.29 10.35 -11.61
C ASP A 166 20.63 8.84 -11.59
N LEU A 167 19.77 8.06 -12.25
CA LEU A 167 19.97 6.62 -12.40
C LEU A 167 21.07 6.32 -13.43
N GLY A 168 21.85 5.28 -13.17
CA GLY A 168 22.91 4.83 -14.05
C GLY A 168 22.41 4.08 -15.28
N GLU A 169 23.33 3.67 -16.16
CA GLU A 169 22.99 2.76 -17.26
C GLU A 169 22.66 1.34 -16.74
N ASP A 170 23.29 0.93 -15.63
CA ASP A 170 23.04 -0.34 -14.96
C ASP A 170 22.01 -0.16 -13.82
N ARG A 171 20.74 -0.30 -14.16
CA ARG A 171 19.62 -0.16 -13.21
C ARG A 171 19.62 -1.22 -12.12
N ALA A 172 20.24 -2.38 -12.34
CA ALA A 172 20.32 -3.40 -11.32
C ALA A 172 21.29 -3.00 -10.19
N ALA A 173 22.35 -2.24 -10.52
CA ALA A 173 23.26 -1.70 -9.52
C ALA A 173 22.60 -0.61 -8.66
N ASP A 174 21.68 0.18 -9.23
CA ASP A 174 20.95 1.24 -8.52
C ASP A 174 19.95 0.72 -7.47
N VAL A 175 19.51 -0.54 -7.58
CA VAL A 175 18.50 -1.15 -6.68
C VAL A 175 19.14 -1.88 -5.47
N VAL A 176 20.44 -2.16 -5.52
CA VAL A 176 21.16 -2.94 -4.48
C VAL A 176 21.83 -2.05 -3.42
N GLU A 177 21.75 -0.73 -3.60
CA GLU A 177 22.23 0.31 -2.67
C GLU A 177 21.17 0.65 -1.61
#